data_AF-A0A6H1ZGA6-F1
#
_entry.id   AF-A0A6H1ZGA6-F1
#
_cell.length_a   1.000
_cell.length_b   1.000
_cell.length_c   1.000
_cell.angle_alpha   90.00
_cell.angle_beta   90.00
_cell.angle_gamma   90.00
#
_symmetry.space_group_name_H-M   'P 1'
#
loop_
_entity.id
_entity.type
_entity.pdbx_description
1 polymer ?
#
loop_
_entity_poly.entity_id
_entity_poly.type
_entity_poly.pdbx_seq_one_letter_code
_entity_poly.pdbx_strand_id
1 'polypeptide(L)'
;MAYLHIDNLYKNQDILMYRECYALEKIHGTSAHVSFNNGAVGFFSGGEKREKFLACFDEVDLITRSKEQGLTKVIVYGEAYGGKQQGMRATYGDETRFVAFDVKIGDSWLSVPDAEQVVAGLGLEFVHYKKVSTDLSVLDTERDAPSVQAKRNGVGDDKPREGIVLRPLIEVIKNNGSRVISKHKGDEFRETTSKRKVINTDKIEILKHANEIADEWVTPMRLQHLLQKHEPRGDALDISDTGGIIKAMIEDVVREAGDEIIDSKEARTAIGRRAAMLFKRQVCVIKA
;
A
#
# COMPACT_ATOMS: atom_id res chain seq x y z
N MET A 1 19.85 4.41 7.02
CA MET A 1 18.42 4.49 7.44
C MET A 1 17.63 3.54 6.58
N ALA A 2 16.66 2.80 7.14
CA ALA A 2 15.75 1.98 6.35
C ALA A 2 14.95 2.86 5.35
N TYR A 3 14.49 2.24 4.26
CA TYR A 3 13.66 2.95 3.28
C TYR A 3 12.27 3.26 3.86
N LEU A 4 11.57 4.21 3.23
CA LEU A 4 10.26 4.68 3.69
C LEU A 4 9.16 3.64 3.48
N HIS A 5 8.11 3.70 4.31
CA HIS A 5 6.92 2.89 4.12
C HIS A 5 6.07 3.43 2.95
N ILE A 6 5.80 2.58 1.95
CA ILE A 6 4.92 2.90 0.82
C ILE A 6 3.52 2.35 1.10
N ASP A 7 2.51 3.23 1.03
CA ASP A 7 1.10 2.84 1.15
C ASP A 7 0.58 2.14 -0.11
N ASN A 8 -0.38 1.22 0.08
CA ASN A 8 -1.06 0.59 -1.05
C ASN A 8 -1.91 1.61 -1.81
N LEU A 9 -2.08 1.44 -3.13
CA LEU A 9 -2.87 2.32 -3.99
C LEU A 9 -4.32 2.48 -3.49
N TYR A 10 -4.94 1.42 -2.96
CA TYR A 10 -6.30 1.52 -2.39
C TYR A 10 -6.38 2.45 -1.16
N LYS A 11 -5.26 2.73 -0.49
CA LYS A 11 -5.17 3.58 0.70
C LYS A 11 -4.64 4.98 0.38
N ASN A 12 -3.69 5.09 -0.54
CA ASN A 12 -3.12 6.35 -1.00
C ASN A 12 -3.24 6.43 -2.52
N GLN A 13 -4.14 7.31 -2.99
CA GLN A 13 -4.49 7.46 -4.40
C GLN A 13 -3.96 8.77 -5.01
N ASP A 14 -3.07 9.49 -4.33
CA ASP A 14 -2.55 10.77 -4.83
C ASP A 14 -1.95 10.66 -6.24
N ILE A 15 -1.41 9.49 -6.59
CA ILE A 15 -0.85 9.22 -7.92
C ILE A 15 -1.90 9.31 -9.04
N LEU A 16 -3.19 9.07 -8.74
CA LEU A 16 -4.28 9.12 -9.71
C LEU A 16 -4.64 10.55 -10.12
N MET A 17 -4.13 11.56 -9.42
CA MET A 17 -4.28 12.97 -9.79
C MET A 17 -3.42 13.37 -11.01
N TYR A 18 -2.47 12.51 -11.39
CA TYR A 18 -1.59 12.70 -12.55
C TYR A 18 -2.18 11.96 -13.75
N ARG A 19 -1.88 12.40 -14.98
CA ARG A 19 -2.29 11.66 -16.20
C ARG A 19 -1.42 10.45 -16.49
N GLU A 20 -0.14 10.55 -16.15
CA GLU A 20 0.88 9.57 -16.45
C GLU A 20 1.78 9.37 -15.23
N CYS A 21 2.30 8.17 -15.08
CA CYS A 21 3.24 7.80 -14.03
C CYS A 21 4.27 6.80 -14.54
N TYR A 22 5.32 6.57 -13.75
CA TYR A 22 6.17 5.40 -13.88
C TYR A 22 5.61 4.26 -13.04
N ALA A 23 5.37 3.13 -13.67
CA ALA A 23 5.07 1.85 -13.03
C ALA A 23 6.36 1.01 -13.00
N LEU A 24 6.97 0.91 -11.83
CA LEU A 24 8.16 0.11 -11.57
C LEU A 24 7.74 -1.28 -11.10
N GLU A 25 8.37 -2.35 -11.55
CA GLU A 25 8.13 -3.70 -11.03
C GLU A 25 8.38 -3.71 -9.52
N LYS A 26 7.43 -4.24 -8.75
CA LYS A 26 7.65 -4.46 -7.32
C LYS A 26 8.32 -5.82 -7.13
N ILE A 27 9.57 -5.80 -6.71
CA ILE A 27 10.33 -7.02 -6.38
C ILE A 27 9.96 -7.46 -4.96
N HIS A 28 9.86 -8.78 -4.77
CA HIS A 28 9.56 -9.39 -3.48
C HIS A 28 10.83 -9.94 -2.83
N GLY A 29 11.37 -9.20 -1.86
CA GLY A 29 12.55 -9.60 -1.12
C GLY A 29 12.65 -8.86 0.21
N THR A 30 13.73 -8.15 0.42
CA THR A 30 13.88 -7.22 1.54
C THR A 30 14.56 -5.94 1.11
N SER A 31 14.10 -4.81 1.64
CA SER A 31 14.70 -3.51 1.36
C SER A 31 16.14 -3.46 1.87
N ALA A 32 17.04 -3.14 0.95
CA ALA A 32 18.47 -3.00 1.18
C ALA A 32 18.97 -1.70 0.55
N HIS A 33 20.19 -1.26 0.90
CA HIS A 33 20.79 -0.11 0.20
C HIS A 33 22.32 -0.13 0.24
N VAL A 34 22.89 0.55 -0.74
CA VAL A 34 24.30 0.90 -0.82
C VAL A 34 24.42 2.42 -0.64
N SER A 35 25.28 2.87 0.25
CA SER A 35 25.52 4.29 0.50
C SER A 35 26.95 4.69 0.14
N PHE A 36 27.10 5.88 -0.42
CA PHE A 36 28.38 6.48 -0.78
C PHE A 36 28.54 7.78 0.00
N ASN A 37 29.61 7.87 0.78
CA ASN A 37 29.92 9.04 1.59
C ASN A 37 31.41 9.38 1.49
N ASN A 38 31.73 10.44 0.75
CA ASN A 38 33.09 10.95 0.56
C ASN A 38 34.12 9.85 0.21
N GLY A 39 33.78 8.99 -0.76
CA GLY A 39 34.65 7.90 -1.23
C GLY A 39 34.63 6.63 -0.37
N ALA A 40 33.85 6.59 0.71
CA ALA A 40 33.54 5.36 1.45
C ALA A 40 32.20 4.78 0.98
N VAL A 41 32.11 3.45 0.97
CA VAL A 41 30.88 2.71 0.65
C VAL A 41 30.33 2.02 1.90
N GLY A 42 29.02 2.04 2.05
CA GLY A 42 28.29 1.40 3.13
C GLY A 42 27.22 0.45 2.59
N PHE A 43 26.97 -0.64 3.32
CA PHE A 43 26.02 -1.66 2.92
C PHE A 43 25.02 -1.95 4.04
N PHE A 44 23.73 -1.89 3.71
CA PHE A 44 22.62 -2.29 4.56
C PHE A 44 21.86 -3.42 3.90
N SER A 45 21.90 -4.62 4.48
CA SER A 45 21.35 -5.85 3.89
C SER A 45 19.86 -6.08 4.18
N GLY A 46 19.22 -5.20 4.95
CA GLY A 46 17.84 -5.40 5.39
C GLY A 46 17.68 -6.71 6.16
N GLY A 47 16.75 -7.55 5.72
CA GLY A 47 16.49 -8.88 6.28
C GLY A 47 17.37 -10.01 5.72
N GLU A 48 18.26 -9.75 4.77
CA GLU A 48 19.17 -10.75 4.20
C GLU A 48 20.48 -10.82 5.02
N LYS A 49 21.10 -12.00 5.02
CA LYS A 49 22.40 -12.22 5.66
C LYS A 49 23.45 -11.32 5.02
N ARG A 50 24.22 -10.63 5.86
CA ARG A 50 25.22 -9.65 5.44
C ARG A 50 26.21 -10.24 4.44
N GLU A 51 26.71 -11.44 4.68
CA GLU A 51 27.71 -12.09 3.82
C GLU A 51 27.16 -12.35 2.42
N LYS A 52 25.90 -12.80 2.33
CA LYS A 52 25.25 -13.04 1.04
C LYS A 52 24.97 -11.75 0.28
N PHE A 53 24.54 -10.72 0.99
CA PHE A 53 24.28 -9.42 0.39
C PHE A 53 25.58 -8.79 -0.14
N LEU A 54 26.66 -8.84 0.63
CA LEU A 54 27.96 -8.31 0.20
C LEU A 54 28.51 -9.06 -1.03
N ALA A 55 28.23 -10.35 -1.15
CA ALA A 55 28.63 -11.13 -2.33
C ALA A 55 27.95 -10.69 -3.64
N CYS A 56 26.91 -9.83 -3.57
CA CYS A 56 26.30 -9.24 -4.75
C CYS A 56 27.12 -8.09 -5.36
N PHE A 57 28.21 -7.66 -4.72
CA PHE A 57 28.92 -6.44 -5.08
C PHE A 57 30.43 -6.66 -5.21
N ASP A 58 31.03 -5.94 -6.16
CA ASP A 58 32.46 -5.65 -6.16
C ASP A 58 32.69 -4.30 -5.47
N GLU A 59 33.16 -4.33 -4.23
CA GLU A 59 33.34 -3.12 -3.42
C GLU A 59 34.36 -2.15 -4.03
N VAL A 60 35.42 -2.67 -4.66
CA VAL A 60 36.49 -1.87 -5.25
C VAL A 60 36.00 -1.17 -6.51
N ASP A 61 35.26 -1.88 -7.36
CA ASP A 61 34.64 -1.30 -8.56
C ASP A 61 33.61 -0.23 -8.19
N LEU A 62 32.76 -0.47 -7.18
CA LEU A 62 31.78 0.51 -6.70
C LEU A 62 32.44 1.80 -6.17
N ILE A 63 33.50 1.68 -5.38
CA ILE A 63 34.25 2.84 -4.90
C ILE A 63 34.89 3.59 -6.08
N THR A 64 35.39 2.88 -7.08
CA THR A 64 36.01 3.49 -8.26
C THR A 64 34.98 4.27 -9.07
N ARG A 65 33.88 3.63 -9.46
CA ARG A 65 32.79 4.27 -10.23
C ARG A 65 32.14 5.42 -9.50
N SER A 66 31.96 5.31 -8.18
CA SER A 66 31.39 6.41 -7.39
C SER A 66 32.29 7.65 -7.36
N LYS A 67 33.62 7.47 -7.35
CA LYS A 67 34.59 8.58 -7.44
C LYS A 67 34.59 9.21 -8.83
N GLU A 68 34.54 8.40 -9.89
CA GLU A 68 34.48 8.89 -11.28
C GLU A 68 33.23 9.73 -11.54
N GLN A 69 32.10 9.37 -10.92
CA GLN A 69 30.86 10.14 -10.98
C GLN A 69 30.82 11.34 -10.00
N GLY A 70 31.82 11.51 -9.14
CA GLY A 70 31.84 12.58 -8.15
C GLY A 70 30.75 12.46 -7.06
N LEU A 71 30.32 11.24 -6.74
CA LEU A 71 29.25 11.00 -5.76
C LEU A 71 29.79 11.19 -4.33
N THR A 72 29.36 12.25 -3.65
CA THR A 72 29.83 12.59 -2.29
C THR A 72 28.88 12.16 -1.18
N LYS A 73 27.57 12.22 -1.41
CA LYS A 73 26.54 11.84 -0.43
C LYS A 73 25.33 11.25 -1.14
N VAL A 74 25.40 9.96 -1.44
CA VAL A 74 24.38 9.25 -2.23
C VAL A 74 23.95 7.98 -1.52
N ILE A 75 22.65 7.66 -1.59
CA ILE A 75 22.12 6.37 -1.16
C ILE A 75 21.34 5.76 -2.32
N VAL A 76 21.75 4.58 -2.75
CA VAL A 76 21.05 3.75 -3.74
C VAL A 76 20.21 2.73 -3.00
N TYR A 77 18.89 2.91 -3.03
CA TYR A 77 17.93 1.99 -2.45
C TYR A 77 17.55 0.92 -3.45
N GLY A 78 17.43 -0.31 -2.97
CA GLY A 78 17.08 -1.45 -3.78
C GLY A 78 16.49 -2.59 -2.97
N GLU A 79 16.19 -3.67 -3.68
CA GLU A 79 15.71 -4.90 -3.10
C GLU A 79 16.84 -5.93 -3.11
N ALA A 80 17.12 -6.55 -1.97
CA ALA A 80 17.85 -7.81 -1.90
C ALA A 80 16.84 -8.95 -2.04
N TYR A 81 17.01 -9.82 -3.03
CA TYR A 81 15.99 -10.78 -3.44
C TYR A 81 16.61 -12.07 -4.00
N GLY A 82 15.79 -13.08 -4.29
CA GLY A 82 16.26 -14.39 -4.77
C GLY A 82 16.74 -15.31 -3.65
N GLY A 83 17.23 -16.49 -4.03
CA GLY A 83 17.61 -17.55 -3.10
C GLY A 83 16.49 -17.89 -2.12
N LYS A 84 16.80 -17.93 -0.81
CA LYS A 84 15.78 -18.22 0.23
C LYS A 84 15.00 -16.98 0.68
N GLN A 85 15.34 -15.79 0.18
CA GLN A 85 14.74 -14.54 0.63
C GLN A 85 13.24 -14.53 0.30
N GLN A 86 12.40 -14.39 1.33
CA GLN A 86 10.93 -14.45 1.25
C GLN A 86 10.36 -15.67 0.49
N GLY A 87 11.10 -16.78 0.42
CA GLY A 87 10.65 -17.97 -0.33
C GLY A 87 10.58 -17.78 -1.85
N MET A 88 11.19 -16.73 -2.42
CA MET A 88 11.07 -16.38 -3.84
C MET A 88 12.05 -17.08 -4.78
N ARG A 89 12.67 -18.18 -4.33
CA ARG A 89 13.60 -19.00 -5.11
C ARG A 89 13.05 -19.36 -6.50
N ALA A 90 11.79 -19.81 -6.54
CA ALA A 90 11.16 -20.28 -7.77
C ALA A 90 10.80 -19.16 -8.77
N THR A 91 10.83 -17.91 -8.32
CA THR A 91 10.48 -16.71 -9.11
C THR A 91 11.75 -16.01 -9.57
N TYR A 92 12.73 -15.81 -8.68
CA TYR A 92 13.91 -14.99 -8.96
C TYR A 92 15.23 -15.77 -9.03
N GLY A 93 15.20 -17.08 -8.78
CA GLY A 93 16.36 -17.96 -8.88
C GLY A 93 17.01 -18.26 -7.53
N ASP A 94 18.05 -19.10 -7.59
CA ASP A 94 18.70 -19.70 -6.42
C ASP A 94 19.67 -18.77 -5.68
N GLU A 95 20.09 -17.71 -6.35
CA GLU A 95 21.10 -16.77 -5.87
C GLU A 95 20.46 -15.54 -5.24
N THR A 96 21.09 -15.04 -4.18
CA THR A 96 20.79 -13.70 -3.65
C THR A 96 21.32 -12.67 -4.64
N ARG A 97 20.48 -11.70 -5.00
CA ARG A 97 20.78 -10.61 -5.95
C ARG A 97 20.32 -9.27 -5.37
N PHE A 98 20.82 -8.18 -5.95
CA PHE A 98 20.38 -6.83 -5.65
C PHE A 98 19.90 -6.12 -6.91
N VAL A 99 18.80 -5.37 -6.80
CA VAL A 99 18.30 -4.50 -7.87
C VAL A 99 17.83 -3.18 -7.27
N ALA A 100 18.33 -2.07 -7.81
CA ALA A 100 18.00 -0.74 -7.33
C ALA A 100 16.62 -0.29 -7.82
N PHE A 101 15.93 0.53 -7.03
CA PHE A 101 14.63 1.10 -7.39
C PHE A 101 14.50 2.59 -7.07
N ASP A 102 15.41 3.17 -6.28
CA ASP A 102 15.39 4.61 -5.98
C ASP A 102 16.76 5.12 -5.56
N VAL A 103 16.98 6.43 -5.71
CA VAL A 103 18.23 7.09 -5.37
C VAL A 103 17.95 8.39 -4.62
N LYS A 104 18.72 8.62 -3.56
CA LYS A 104 18.74 9.88 -2.80
C LYS A 104 20.12 10.50 -2.85
N ILE A 105 20.21 11.76 -3.28
CA ILE A 105 21.45 12.56 -3.26
C ILE A 105 21.27 13.69 -2.26
N GLY A 106 22.10 13.71 -1.22
CA GLY A 106 21.92 14.62 -0.09
C GLY A 106 20.54 14.44 0.54
N ASP A 107 19.70 15.46 0.40
CA ASP A 107 18.31 15.46 0.88
C ASP A 107 17.25 15.29 -0.22
N SER A 108 17.69 15.23 -1.48
CA SER A 108 16.83 15.17 -2.66
C SER A 108 16.66 13.75 -3.17
N TRP A 109 15.42 13.37 -3.47
CA TRP A 109 15.09 12.16 -4.22
C TRP A 109 15.17 12.44 -5.71
N LEU A 110 15.68 11.48 -6.49
CA LEU A 110 15.78 11.63 -7.94
C LEU A 110 14.48 11.17 -8.63
N SER A 111 14.25 11.66 -9.84
CA SER A 111 13.25 11.08 -10.74
C SER A 111 13.63 9.64 -11.11
N VAL A 112 12.68 8.85 -11.62
CA VAL A 112 12.96 7.44 -11.99
C VAL A 112 14.07 7.33 -13.06
N PRO A 113 14.06 8.11 -14.17
CA PRO A 113 15.14 8.06 -15.15
C PRO A 113 16.48 8.55 -14.60
N ASP A 114 16.51 9.60 -13.78
CA ASP A 114 17.76 10.11 -13.21
C ASP A 114 18.36 9.10 -12.21
N ALA A 115 17.50 8.44 -11.43
CA ALA A 115 17.90 7.35 -10.54
C ALA A 115 18.50 6.18 -11.32
N GLU A 116 17.87 5.76 -12.42
CA GLU A 116 18.40 4.72 -13.31
C GLU A 116 19.77 5.10 -13.87
N GLN A 117 19.97 6.35 -14.32
CA GLN A 117 21.26 6.81 -14.85
C GLN A 117 22.39 6.72 -13.82
N VAL A 118 22.15 7.18 -12.59
CA VAL A 118 23.13 7.08 -11.49
C VAL A 118 23.46 5.62 -11.19
N VAL A 119 22.44 4.77 -11.12
CA VAL A 119 22.60 3.33 -10.85
C VAL A 119 23.37 2.62 -11.97
N ALA A 120 23.06 2.92 -13.23
CA ALA A 120 23.76 2.37 -14.38
C ALA A 120 25.24 2.79 -14.40
N GLY A 121 25.54 4.05 -14.04
CA GLY A 121 26.92 4.52 -13.90
C GLY A 121 27.71 3.75 -12.84
N LEU A 122 27.03 3.28 -11.78
CA LEU A 122 27.63 2.45 -10.73
C LEU A 122 27.77 0.97 -11.13
N GLY A 123 27.37 0.59 -12.35
CA GLY A 123 27.40 -0.80 -12.79
C GLY A 123 26.34 -1.68 -12.11
N LEU A 124 25.34 -1.07 -11.47
CA LEU A 124 24.26 -1.77 -10.78
C LEU A 124 23.03 -1.89 -11.70
N GLU A 125 22.18 -2.88 -11.41
CA GLU A 125 20.92 -3.04 -12.14
C GLU A 125 19.81 -2.17 -11.54
N PHE A 126 19.00 -1.54 -12.39
CA PHE A 126 17.79 -0.83 -12.00
C PHE A 126 16.55 -1.66 -12.36
N VAL A 127 15.54 -1.62 -11.49
CA VAL A 127 14.30 -2.36 -11.65
C VAL A 127 13.60 -1.96 -12.94
N HIS A 128 12.96 -2.91 -13.61
CA HIS A 128 12.18 -2.60 -14.80
C HIS A 128 11.07 -1.61 -14.47
N TYR A 129 10.87 -0.62 -15.34
CA TYR A 129 9.76 0.31 -15.25
C TYR A 129 9.23 0.67 -16.63
N LYS A 130 8.00 1.18 -16.66
CA LYS A 130 7.37 1.76 -17.85
C LYS A 130 6.67 3.06 -17.51
N LYS A 131 6.69 4.00 -18.45
CA LYS A 131 5.81 5.16 -18.45
C LYS A 131 4.43 4.73 -18.96
N VAL A 132 3.38 4.96 -18.16
CA VAL A 132 2.00 4.54 -18.47
C VAL A 132 0.99 5.60 -18.03
N SER A 133 -0.25 5.51 -18.53
CA SER A 133 -1.35 6.30 -17.97
C SER A 133 -1.71 5.80 -16.57
N THR A 134 -2.33 6.67 -15.76
CA THR A 134 -2.82 6.33 -14.41
C THR A 134 -4.20 5.68 -14.40
N ASP A 135 -4.74 5.34 -15.59
CA ASP A 135 -6.00 4.62 -15.70
C ASP A 135 -5.90 3.27 -14.99
N LEU A 136 -6.88 2.97 -14.13
CA LEU A 136 -6.81 1.77 -13.28
C LEU A 136 -6.66 0.47 -14.07
N SER A 137 -7.29 0.36 -15.25
CA SER A 137 -7.16 -0.81 -16.12
C SER A 137 -5.73 -0.99 -16.67
N VAL A 138 -5.03 0.11 -16.94
CA VAL A 138 -3.63 0.10 -17.38
C VAL A 138 -2.72 -0.29 -16.22
N LEU A 139 -2.96 0.29 -15.04
CA LEU A 139 -2.22 -0.06 -13.83
C LEU A 139 -2.45 -1.52 -13.41
N ASP A 140 -3.67 -2.05 -13.54
CA ASP A 140 -3.98 -3.46 -13.30
C ASP A 140 -3.25 -4.36 -14.29
N THR A 141 -3.19 -3.98 -15.57
CA THR A 141 -2.45 -4.72 -16.62
C THR A 141 -0.95 -4.78 -16.32
N GLU A 142 -0.33 -3.67 -15.92
CA GLU A 142 1.09 -3.66 -15.57
C GLU A 142 1.39 -4.36 -14.24
N ARG A 143 0.45 -4.35 -13.29
CA ARG A 143 0.53 -5.12 -12.05
C ARG A 143 0.56 -6.62 -12.33
N ASP A 144 -0.30 -7.08 -13.24
CA ASP A 144 -0.50 -8.52 -13.52
C ASP A 144 0.44 -9.06 -14.62
N ALA A 145 1.23 -8.19 -15.25
CA ALA A 145 2.20 -8.60 -16.26
C ALA A 145 3.28 -9.55 -15.69
N PRO A 146 3.86 -10.46 -16.49
CA PRO A 146 4.93 -11.33 -16.03
C PRO A 146 6.17 -10.56 -15.54
N SER A 147 6.88 -11.09 -14.55
CA SER A 147 8.09 -10.48 -13.98
C SER A 147 9.19 -10.35 -15.03
N VAL A 148 9.62 -9.12 -15.28
CA VAL A 148 10.77 -8.85 -16.15
C VAL A 148 12.05 -9.24 -15.41
N GLN A 149 12.10 -9.08 -14.08
CA GLN A 149 13.25 -9.48 -13.29
C GLN A 149 13.49 -10.99 -13.34
N ALA A 150 12.43 -11.81 -13.25
CA ALA A 150 12.53 -13.26 -13.40
C ALA A 150 13.10 -13.66 -14.76
N LYS A 151 12.66 -12.97 -15.83
CA LYS A 151 13.17 -13.15 -17.19
C LYS A 151 14.65 -12.76 -17.29
N ARG A 152 15.04 -11.61 -16.73
CA ARG A 152 16.45 -11.15 -16.69
C ARG A 152 17.35 -12.13 -15.94
N ASN A 153 16.83 -12.76 -14.89
CA ASN A 153 17.55 -13.77 -14.11
C ASN A 153 17.59 -15.16 -14.79
N GLY A 154 16.94 -15.33 -15.95
CA GLY A 154 16.92 -16.60 -16.68
C GLY A 154 16.01 -17.67 -16.08
N VAL A 155 15.06 -17.30 -15.21
CA VAL A 155 14.17 -18.25 -14.52
C VAL A 155 12.95 -18.64 -15.38
N GLY A 156 12.44 -17.68 -16.17
CA GLY A 156 11.27 -17.87 -17.02
C GLY A 156 10.61 -16.54 -17.38
N ASP A 157 9.73 -16.54 -18.39
CA ASP A 157 8.99 -15.37 -18.88
C ASP A 157 7.52 -15.35 -18.47
N ASP A 158 7.07 -16.36 -17.71
CA ASP A 158 5.71 -16.57 -17.23
C ASP A 158 5.54 -16.33 -15.72
N LYS A 159 6.63 -15.99 -15.02
CA LYS A 159 6.61 -15.83 -13.56
C LYS A 159 5.78 -14.62 -13.15
N PRO A 160 4.92 -14.74 -12.12
CA PRO A 160 4.16 -13.59 -11.64
C PRO A 160 5.09 -12.58 -10.96
N ARG A 161 4.89 -11.29 -11.20
CA ARG A 161 5.46 -10.22 -10.37
C ARG A 161 4.59 -9.98 -9.15
N GLU A 162 5.16 -9.40 -8.09
CA GLU A 162 4.37 -9.05 -6.89
C GLU A 162 3.33 -7.95 -7.18
N GLY A 163 3.68 -7.05 -8.08
CA GLY A 163 2.88 -5.93 -8.53
C GLY A 163 3.77 -4.81 -9.03
N ILE A 164 3.33 -3.57 -8.84
CA ILE A 164 4.04 -2.37 -9.27
C ILE A 164 4.13 -1.32 -8.16
N VAL A 165 5.18 -0.51 -8.20
CA VAL A 165 5.32 0.74 -7.44
C VAL A 165 5.12 1.89 -8.41
N LEU A 166 4.20 2.80 -8.08
CA LEU A 166 3.82 3.92 -8.91
C LEU A 166 4.47 5.19 -8.40
N ARG A 167 5.17 5.88 -9.30
CA ARG A 167 5.83 7.16 -9.02
C ARG A 167 5.47 8.20 -10.10
N PRO A 168 5.30 9.47 -9.75
CA PRO A 168 5.09 10.53 -10.73
C PRO A 168 6.29 10.68 -11.67
N LEU A 169 6.08 11.31 -12.83
CA LEU A 169 7.15 11.51 -13.83
C LEU A 169 8.27 12.44 -13.33
N ILE A 170 7.91 13.37 -12.44
CA ILE A 170 8.83 14.19 -11.67
C ILE A 170 8.70 13.79 -10.21
N GLU A 171 9.76 13.93 -9.42
CA GLU A 171 9.68 13.66 -7.99
C GLU A 171 8.81 14.71 -7.28
N VAL A 172 7.83 14.27 -6.48
CA VAL A 172 6.89 15.17 -5.79
C VAL A 172 6.84 14.87 -4.31
N ILE A 173 7.19 15.88 -3.49
CA ILE A 173 7.09 15.87 -2.04
C ILE A 173 5.98 16.86 -1.65
N LYS A 174 4.99 16.39 -0.89
CA LYS A 174 3.89 17.20 -0.37
C LYS A 174 4.37 18.09 0.79
N ASN A 175 3.57 19.10 1.13
CA ASN A 175 3.87 20.03 2.23
C ASN A 175 4.03 19.35 3.61
N ASN A 176 3.46 18.16 3.79
CA ASN A 176 3.63 17.34 4.99
C ASN A 176 4.89 16.47 4.98
N GLY A 177 5.79 16.65 3.99
CA GLY A 177 7.02 15.89 3.82
C GLY A 177 6.86 14.49 3.20
N SER A 178 5.62 14.03 2.94
CA SER A 178 5.40 12.73 2.31
C SER A 178 5.51 12.79 0.79
N ARG A 179 6.02 11.72 0.19
CA ARG A 179 6.17 11.59 -1.27
C ARG A 179 4.88 11.12 -1.90
N VAL A 180 4.62 11.55 -3.13
CA VAL A 180 3.59 10.94 -3.97
C VAL A 180 4.15 9.63 -4.51
N ILE A 181 3.85 8.53 -3.81
CA ILE A 181 4.29 7.18 -4.17
C ILE A 181 3.28 6.18 -3.61
N SER A 182 2.95 5.14 -4.38
CA SER A 182 2.05 4.09 -3.93
C SER A 182 2.45 2.74 -4.50
N LYS A 183 2.05 1.65 -3.85
CA LYS A 183 2.25 0.28 -4.36
C LYS A 183 0.92 -0.36 -4.72
N HIS A 184 0.87 -1.07 -5.84
CA HIS A 184 -0.30 -1.81 -6.30
C HIS A 184 0.09 -3.27 -6.46
N LYS A 185 -0.38 -4.13 -5.57
CA LYS A 185 0.01 -5.55 -5.48
C LYS A 185 -1.07 -6.46 -6.04
N GLY A 186 -0.66 -7.56 -6.67
CA GLY A 186 -1.55 -8.61 -7.13
C GLY A 186 -2.34 -9.23 -5.96
N ASP A 187 -3.50 -9.82 -6.26
CA ASP A 187 -4.40 -10.39 -5.26
C ASP A 187 -3.74 -11.51 -4.43
N GLU A 188 -2.86 -12.31 -5.03
CA GLU A 188 -2.11 -13.38 -4.37
C GLU A 188 -1.10 -12.84 -3.33
N PHE A 189 -0.68 -11.59 -3.48
CA PHE A 189 0.26 -10.90 -2.59
C PHE A 189 -0.43 -9.96 -1.60
N ARG A 190 -1.76 -10.10 -1.45
CA ARG A 190 -2.56 -9.26 -0.55
C ARG A 190 -2.45 -9.74 0.89
N GLU A 191 -2.18 -8.81 1.79
CA GLU A 191 -2.10 -9.05 3.24
C GLU A 191 -3.47 -9.05 3.94
N THR A 192 -4.57 -8.87 3.19
CA THR A 192 -5.93 -8.77 3.74
C THR A 192 -6.84 -9.87 3.20
N THR A 193 -7.73 -10.39 4.04
CA THR A 193 -8.68 -11.45 3.64
C THR A 193 -9.66 -11.00 2.56
N SER A 194 -10.12 -9.74 2.57
CA SER A 194 -11.06 -9.19 1.58
C SER A 194 -10.38 -8.31 0.53
N LYS A 195 -10.88 -8.36 -0.72
CA LYS A 195 -10.51 -7.45 -1.81
C LYS A 195 -10.89 -6.02 -1.45
N ARG A 196 -9.90 -5.17 -1.15
CA ARG A 196 -10.10 -3.73 -1.02
C ARG A 196 -9.96 -3.12 -2.40
N LYS A 197 -11.08 -2.68 -2.98
CA LYS A 197 -11.07 -2.03 -4.30
C LYS A 197 -10.32 -0.71 -4.21
N VAL A 198 -9.58 -0.34 -5.25
CA VAL A 198 -9.20 1.06 -5.45
C VAL A 198 -10.50 1.79 -5.71
N ILE A 199 -10.85 2.66 -4.79
CA ILE A 199 -12.15 3.32 -4.75
C ILE A 199 -11.97 4.67 -5.44
N ASN A 200 -12.67 4.93 -6.54
CA ASN A 200 -12.73 6.27 -7.15
C ASN A 200 -12.94 7.33 -6.04
N THR A 201 -12.27 8.47 -6.11
CA THR A 201 -12.27 9.54 -5.08
C THR A 201 -13.67 9.87 -4.59
N ASP A 202 -14.66 9.93 -5.50
CA ASP A 202 -16.08 10.16 -5.20
C ASP A 202 -16.63 9.14 -4.18
N LYS A 203 -16.23 7.88 -4.30
CA LYS A 203 -16.72 6.80 -3.43
C LYS A 203 -15.97 6.73 -2.09
N ILE A 204 -14.78 7.33 -1.97
CA ILE A 204 -14.13 7.55 -0.66
C ILE A 204 -14.92 8.61 0.11
N GLU A 205 -15.28 9.70 -0.55
CA GLU A 205 -16.06 10.79 0.04
C GLU A 205 -17.46 10.29 0.46
N ILE A 206 -18.14 9.51 -0.39
CA ILE A 206 -19.40 8.84 -0.04
C ILE A 206 -19.26 7.94 1.19
N LEU A 207 -18.18 7.16 1.29
CA LEU A 207 -17.96 6.28 2.46
C LEU A 207 -17.61 7.07 3.72
N LYS A 208 -16.88 8.19 3.59
CA LYS A 208 -16.57 9.07 4.71
C LYS A 208 -17.86 9.72 5.22
N HIS A 209 -18.66 10.30 4.34
CA HIS A 209 -19.96 10.86 4.67
C HIS A 209 -20.91 9.80 5.27
N ALA A 210 -20.92 8.57 4.74
CA ALA A 210 -21.72 7.49 5.31
C ALA A 210 -21.33 7.17 6.77
N ASN A 211 -20.03 7.20 7.09
CA ASN A 211 -19.58 7.00 8.47
C ASN A 211 -19.89 8.21 9.36
N GLU A 212 -19.74 9.44 8.85
CA GLU A 212 -20.11 10.68 9.57
C GLU A 212 -21.61 10.65 9.94
N ILE A 213 -22.49 10.29 9.00
CA ILE A 213 -23.93 10.08 9.26
C ILE A 213 -24.13 9.05 10.38
N ALA A 214 -23.43 7.91 10.32
CA ALA A 214 -23.58 6.87 11.32
C ALA A 214 -23.11 7.33 12.71
N ASP A 215 -22.02 8.09 12.81
CA ASP A 215 -21.49 8.57 14.08
C ASP A 215 -22.36 9.66 14.72
N GLU A 216 -22.96 10.53 13.90
CA GLU A 216 -23.86 11.59 14.34
C GLU A 216 -25.21 11.04 14.79
N TRP A 217 -25.84 10.18 13.98
CA TRP A 217 -27.22 9.79 14.20
C TRP A 217 -27.37 8.54 15.07
N VAL A 218 -26.40 7.62 15.06
CA VAL A 218 -26.46 6.35 15.81
C VAL A 218 -25.79 6.50 17.17
N THR A 219 -26.53 7.09 18.10
CA THR A 219 -26.08 7.34 19.48
C THR A 219 -26.60 6.30 20.48
N PRO A 220 -25.95 6.13 21.65
CA PRO A 220 -26.47 5.26 22.71
C PRO A 220 -27.89 5.63 23.16
N MET A 221 -28.21 6.93 23.21
CA MET A 221 -29.54 7.41 23.59
C MET A 221 -30.61 7.02 22.55
N ARG A 222 -30.30 7.16 21.25
CA ARG A 222 -31.20 6.71 20.18
C ARG A 222 -31.44 5.20 20.23
N LEU A 223 -30.38 4.42 20.47
CA LEU A 223 -30.51 2.98 20.69
C LEU A 223 -31.44 2.69 21.89
N GLN A 224 -31.25 3.35 23.03
CA GLN A 224 -32.12 3.17 24.19
C GLN A 224 -33.59 3.45 23.88
N HIS A 225 -33.90 4.56 23.19
CA HIS A 225 -35.27 4.89 22.78
C HIS A 225 -35.84 3.84 21.82
N LEU A 226 -35.03 3.31 20.91
CA LEU A 226 -35.46 2.23 20.02
C LEU A 226 -35.78 0.96 20.79
N LEU A 227 -34.93 0.56 21.72
CA LEU A 227 -35.16 -0.64 22.54
C LEU A 227 -36.44 -0.52 23.38
N GLN A 228 -36.74 0.66 23.92
CA GLN A 228 -37.99 0.93 24.64
C GLN A 228 -39.23 0.82 23.74
N LYS A 229 -39.14 1.26 22.48
CA LYS A 229 -40.22 1.12 21.49
C LYS A 229 -40.38 -0.32 21.00
N HIS A 230 -39.33 -1.12 21.07
CA HIS A 230 -39.26 -2.47 20.52
C HIS A 230 -39.50 -3.58 21.54
N GLU A 231 -39.87 -3.30 22.80
CA GLU A 231 -40.16 -4.34 23.80
C GLU A 231 -41.08 -5.45 23.24
N PRO A 232 -40.55 -6.64 22.94
CA PRO A 232 -41.36 -7.79 22.63
C PRO A 232 -41.60 -8.52 23.95
N ARG A 233 -42.83 -8.45 24.47
CA ARG A 233 -43.43 -9.46 25.37
C ARG A 233 -42.43 -10.21 26.29
N GLY A 234 -41.96 -9.57 27.35
CA GLY A 234 -41.45 -10.27 28.54
C GLY A 234 -40.12 -11.06 28.45
N ASP A 235 -39.50 -11.19 27.28
CA ASP A 235 -38.21 -11.90 27.12
C ASP A 235 -37.03 -10.92 27.04
N ALA A 236 -35.92 -11.28 27.67
CA ALA A 236 -34.70 -10.45 27.67
C ALA A 236 -34.03 -10.47 26.27
N LEU A 237 -33.80 -9.30 25.70
CA LEU A 237 -33.11 -9.14 24.41
C LEU A 237 -31.71 -9.77 24.42
N ASP A 238 -31.35 -10.47 23.35
CA ASP A 238 -30.05 -11.09 23.19
C ASP A 238 -29.39 -10.80 21.83
N ILE A 239 -28.24 -11.42 21.57
CA ILE A 239 -27.46 -11.13 20.35
C ILE A 239 -28.17 -11.56 19.06
N SER A 240 -29.14 -12.47 19.13
CA SER A 240 -29.93 -12.92 17.97
C SER A 240 -30.86 -11.81 17.44
N ASP A 241 -31.24 -10.85 18.30
CA ASP A 241 -32.09 -9.70 17.93
C ASP A 241 -31.36 -8.64 17.10
N THR A 242 -30.04 -8.77 16.92
CA THR A 242 -29.19 -7.79 16.23
C THR A 242 -29.75 -7.41 14.85
N GLY A 243 -30.27 -8.38 14.08
CA GLY A 243 -30.84 -8.12 12.75
C GLY A 243 -32.07 -7.21 12.80
N GLY A 244 -32.94 -7.40 13.78
CA GLY A 244 -34.13 -6.57 14.00
C GLY A 244 -33.76 -5.16 14.42
N ILE A 245 -32.80 -5.02 15.35
CA ILE A 245 -32.31 -3.72 15.83
C ILE A 245 -31.62 -2.92 14.73
N ILE A 246 -30.83 -3.57 13.86
CA ILE A 246 -30.23 -2.90 12.70
C ILE A 246 -31.32 -2.30 11.81
N LYS A 247 -32.34 -3.09 11.47
CA LYS A 247 -33.43 -2.64 10.60
C LYS A 247 -34.18 -1.46 11.21
N ALA A 248 -34.54 -1.57 12.50
CA ALA A 248 -35.21 -0.52 13.25
C ALA A 248 -34.39 0.78 13.31
N MET A 249 -33.08 0.68 13.58
CA MET A 249 -32.20 1.86 13.63
C MET A 249 -32.11 2.54 12.26
N ILE A 250 -31.99 1.77 11.18
CA ILE A 250 -31.95 2.34 9.83
C ILE A 250 -33.26 3.08 9.52
N GLU A 251 -34.41 2.45 9.79
CA GLU A 251 -35.72 3.06 9.55
C GLU A 251 -35.93 4.33 10.39
N ASP A 252 -35.51 4.33 11.65
CA ASP A 252 -35.62 5.49 12.54
C ASP A 252 -34.70 6.64 12.11
N VAL A 253 -33.43 6.35 11.78
CA VAL A 253 -32.49 7.38 11.31
C VAL A 253 -32.93 7.97 9.98
N VAL A 254 -33.33 7.14 9.01
CA VAL A 254 -33.80 7.64 7.70
C VAL A 254 -35.07 8.49 7.85
N ARG A 255 -35.98 8.10 8.76
CA ARG A 255 -37.20 8.89 9.03
C ARG A 255 -36.91 10.22 9.70
N GLU A 256 -36.06 10.23 10.74
CA GLU A 256 -35.81 11.42 11.56
C GLU A 256 -34.86 12.40 10.88
N ALA A 257 -33.88 11.90 10.10
CA ALA A 257 -32.96 12.74 9.37
C ALA A 257 -33.58 13.36 8.11
N GLY A 258 -34.58 12.69 7.49
CA GLY A 258 -35.27 13.21 6.32
C GLY A 258 -34.29 13.62 5.21
N ASP A 259 -34.35 14.89 4.80
CA ASP A 259 -33.49 15.46 3.75
C ASP A 259 -32.08 15.88 4.25
N GLU A 260 -31.79 15.76 5.55
CA GLU A 260 -30.47 16.08 6.13
C GLU A 260 -29.39 15.06 5.73
N ILE A 261 -29.80 13.85 5.31
CA ILE A 261 -28.89 12.80 4.86
C ILE A 261 -29.31 12.23 3.51
N ILE A 262 -28.33 11.77 2.74
CA ILE A 262 -28.60 11.00 1.52
C ILE A 262 -28.79 9.53 1.90
N ASP A 263 -30.01 9.01 1.73
CA ASP A 263 -30.34 7.61 1.94
C ASP A 263 -29.73 6.70 0.86
N SER A 264 -28.44 6.41 1.03
CA SER A 264 -27.65 5.55 0.15
C SER A 264 -27.41 4.16 0.75
N LYS A 265 -27.05 3.20 -0.10
CA LYS A 265 -26.66 1.85 0.34
C LYS A 265 -25.49 1.91 1.33
N GLU A 266 -24.53 2.78 1.09
CA GLU A 266 -23.36 3.02 1.92
C GLU A 266 -23.76 3.60 3.29
N ALA A 267 -24.64 4.60 3.33
CA ALA A 267 -25.17 5.18 4.58
C ALA A 267 -25.92 4.13 5.42
N ARG A 268 -26.85 3.38 4.81
CA ARG A 268 -27.58 2.28 5.48
C ARG A 268 -26.63 1.22 6.04
N THR A 269 -25.56 0.89 5.31
CA THR A 269 -24.55 -0.08 5.75
C THR A 269 -23.76 0.44 6.95
N ALA A 270 -23.34 1.71 6.94
CA ALA A 270 -22.61 2.33 8.03
C ALA A 270 -23.48 2.44 9.31
N ILE A 271 -24.72 2.92 9.18
CA ILE A 271 -25.71 2.99 10.27
C ILE A 271 -25.91 1.60 10.90
N GLY A 272 -26.17 0.58 10.08
CA GLY A 272 -26.38 -0.79 10.57
C GLY A 272 -25.16 -1.36 11.30
N ARG A 273 -23.95 -1.15 10.78
CA ARG A 273 -22.72 -1.59 11.44
C ARG A 273 -22.54 -0.92 12.81
N ARG A 274 -22.82 0.39 12.91
CA ARG A 274 -22.71 1.15 14.17
C ARG A 274 -23.77 0.70 15.18
N ALA A 275 -25.01 0.49 14.73
CA ALA A 275 -26.10 -0.01 15.55
C ALA A 275 -25.78 -1.38 16.17
N ALA A 276 -25.29 -2.31 15.35
CA ALA A 276 -24.88 -3.64 15.80
C ALA A 276 -23.77 -3.58 16.86
N MET A 277 -22.81 -2.67 16.70
CA MET A 277 -21.72 -2.48 17.67
C MET A 277 -22.24 -1.96 19.02
N LEU A 278 -23.10 -0.94 19.01
CA LEU A 278 -23.68 -0.38 20.23
C LEU A 278 -24.57 -1.40 20.95
N PHE A 279 -25.43 -2.10 20.20
CA PHE A 279 -26.30 -3.12 20.76
C PHE A 279 -25.51 -4.29 21.37
N LYS A 280 -24.51 -4.80 20.64
CA LYS A 280 -23.63 -5.85 21.18
C LYS A 280 -22.94 -5.39 22.47
N ARG A 281 -22.46 -4.15 22.52
CA ARG A 281 -21.83 -3.60 23.74
C ARG A 281 -22.82 -3.58 24.89
N GLN A 282 -24.06 -3.15 24.67
CA GLN A 282 -25.09 -3.09 25.70
C GLN A 282 -25.47 -4.49 26.21
N VAL A 283 -25.72 -5.46 25.32
CA VAL A 283 -26.08 -6.84 25.70
C VAL A 283 -24.91 -7.59 26.36
N CYS A 284 -23.66 -7.34 25.95
CA CYS A 284 -22.49 -7.93 26.59
C CYS A 284 -22.17 -7.32 27.96
N VAL A 285 -22.45 -6.03 28.19
CA VAL A 285 -22.25 -5.39 29.49
C VAL A 285 -23.32 -5.82 30.51
N ILE A 286 -24.53 -6.16 30.06
CA ILE A 286 -25.62 -6.66 30.93
C ILE A 286 -25.38 -8.11 31.40
N LYS A 287 -24.44 -8.84 30.80
CA LYS A 287 -24.08 -10.23 31.14
C LYS A 287 -22.87 -10.38 32.08
N ALA A 288 -22.30 -9.28 32.59
CA ALA A 288 -21.20 -9.26 33.57
C ALA A 288 -21.68 -8.69 34.90
#